data_AF-A0A924D7G7-F1
#
_entry.id   AF-A0A924D7G7-F1
#
_cell.length_a   1.000
_cell.length_b   1.000
_cell.length_c   1.000
_cell.angle_alpha   90.00
_cell.angle_beta   90.00
_cell.angle_gamma   90.00
#
_symmetry.space_group_name_H-M   'P 1'
#
loop_
_entity.id
_entity.type
_entity.pdbx_description
1 polymer ?
#
loop_
_entity_poly.entity_id
_entity_poly.type
_entity_poly.pdbx_seq_one_letter_code
_entity_poly.pdbx_strand_id
1 'polypeptide(L)'
;METEIPAIFRSRETILPERFTFHSSRMRMKKVTKEELEAMDAMSLKCAQELSDAQVDVMGYACLVAIMSMGKGYHCVSEVNLHQETVANSFPTPIVTSAGALINGLKVLGAKKVAVITPYMKPL
;
A
#
# COMPACT_ATOMS: atom_id res chain seq x y z
N MET A 1 2.88 -2.64 -8.52
CA MET A 1 1.73 -3.31 -7.87
C MET A 1 0.92 -4.14 -8.84
N GLU A 2 0.25 -3.58 -9.84
CA GLU A 2 -0.67 -4.36 -10.70
C GLU A 2 -0.01 -5.33 -11.70
N THR A 3 1.32 -5.30 -11.86
CA THR A 3 2.06 -6.29 -12.66
C THR A 3 2.81 -7.27 -11.77
N GLU A 4 3.69 -6.77 -10.90
CA GLU A 4 4.57 -7.59 -10.08
C GLU A 4 3.83 -8.39 -9.00
N ILE A 5 2.81 -7.80 -8.34
CA ILE A 5 2.05 -8.52 -7.31
C ILE A 5 1.26 -9.67 -7.93
N PRO A 6 0.47 -9.47 -9.00
CA PRO A 6 -0.15 -10.59 -9.70
C PRO A 6 0.86 -11.64 -10.16
N ALA A 7 2.02 -11.25 -10.72
CA ALA A 7 3.04 -12.21 -11.14
C ALA A 7 3.54 -13.09 -9.97
N ILE A 8 3.82 -12.50 -8.81
CA ILE A 8 4.25 -13.23 -7.59
C ILE A 8 3.16 -14.21 -7.14
N PHE A 9 1.90 -13.76 -7.06
CA PHE A 9 0.80 -14.62 -6.60
C PHE A 9 0.44 -15.70 -7.61
N ARG A 10 0.47 -15.42 -8.92
CA ARG A 10 0.31 -16.43 -9.98
C ARG A 10 1.41 -17.48 -9.93
N SER A 11 2.65 -17.11 -9.61
CA SER A 11 3.72 -18.08 -9.35
C SER A 11 3.39 -18.98 -8.14
N ARG A 12 2.90 -18.39 -7.05
CA ARG A 12 2.46 -19.15 -5.86
C ARG A 12 1.31 -20.14 -6.16
N GLU A 13 0.37 -19.78 -7.04
CA GLU A 13 -0.74 -20.66 -7.45
C GLU A 13 -0.28 -21.98 -8.10
N THR A 14 0.94 -22.03 -8.63
CA THR A 14 1.52 -23.24 -9.23
C THR A 14 1.99 -24.27 -8.20
N ILE A 15 2.20 -23.85 -6.95
CA ILE A 15 2.74 -24.69 -5.88
C ILE A 15 1.80 -24.84 -4.68
N LEU A 16 0.75 -24.02 -4.58
CA LEU A 16 -0.21 -23.99 -3.46
C LEU A 16 -1.66 -23.82 -3.96
N PRO A 17 -2.67 -24.28 -3.20
CA PRO A 17 -4.05 -24.41 -3.69
C PRO A 17 -4.83 -23.09 -3.77
N GLU A 18 -4.44 -22.05 -3.03
CA GLU A 18 -5.15 -20.77 -3.01
C GLU A 18 -5.16 -20.11 -4.39
N ARG A 19 -6.18 -19.30 -4.67
CA ARG A 19 -6.37 -18.58 -5.92
C ARG A 19 -6.65 -17.12 -5.64
N PHE A 20 -6.15 -16.25 -6.51
CA PHE A 20 -6.18 -14.81 -6.31
C PHE A 20 -6.89 -14.10 -7.45
N THR A 21 -7.78 -13.17 -7.08
CA THR A 21 -8.32 -12.12 -7.93
C THR A 21 -7.79 -10.78 -7.47
N PHE A 22 -7.55 -9.85 -8.39
CA PHE A 22 -6.94 -8.55 -8.07
C PHE A 22 -7.92 -7.44 -8.42
N HIS A 23 -8.20 -6.57 -7.46
CA HIS A 23 -9.10 -5.44 -7.57
C HIS A 23 -8.31 -4.16 -7.28
N SER A 24 -8.57 -3.08 -8.00
CA SER A 24 -7.76 -1.86 -7.88
C SER A 24 -8.63 -0.62 -7.96
N SER A 25 -8.44 0.29 -7.00
CA SER A 25 -8.90 1.67 -7.04
C SER A 25 -7.69 2.60 -7.19
N ARG A 26 -7.88 3.74 -7.84
CA ARG A 26 -6.79 4.62 -8.28
C ARG A 26 -6.88 6.01 -7.64
N MET A 27 -5.80 6.39 -6.99
CA MET A 27 -5.53 7.78 -6.60
C MET A 27 -4.72 8.45 -7.71
N ARG A 28 -5.16 9.61 -8.18
CA ARG A 28 -4.53 10.32 -9.30
C ARG A 28 -3.23 11.02 -8.87
N MET A 29 -2.13 10.69 -9.54
CA MET A 29 -0.85 11.40 -9.47
C MET A 29 -0.18 11.31 -10.85
N LYS A 30 0.39 12.43 -11.33
CA LYS A 30 1.11 12.48 -12.62
C LYS A 30 2.57 12.85 -12.44
N LYS A 31 2.89 13.65 -11.43
CA LYS A 31 4.26 14.05 -11.07
C LYS A 31 4.51 13.69 -9.62
N VAL A 32 5.74 13.29 -9.32
CA VAL A 32 6.17 13.01 -7.95
C VAL A 32 6.65 14.32 -7.34
N THR A 33 5.70 15.18 -6.95
CA THR A 33 5.96 16.38 -6.13
C THR A 33 5.25 16.23 -4.79
N LYS A 34 5.69 16.98 -3.78
CA LYS A 34 5.09 16.92 -2.45
C LYS A 34 3.58 17.19 -2.48
N GLU A 35 3.15 18.20 -3.23
CA GLU A 35 1.76 18.61 -3.34
C GLU A 35 0.91 17.54 -4.03
N GLU A 36 1.42 16.92 -5.10
CA GLU A 36 0.72 15.82 -5.76
C GLU A 36 0.68 14.56 -4.89
N LEU A 37 1.70 14.31 -4.06
CA LEU A 37 1.72 13.18 -3.12
C LEU A 37 0.68 13.37 -1.99
N GLU A 38 0.59 14.56 -1.41
CA GLU A 38 -0.42 14.90 -0.40
C GLU A 38 -1.85 14.79 -0.96
N ALA A 39 -2.07 15.35 -2.16
CA ALA A 39 -3.37 15.26 -2.83
C ALA A 39 -3.73 13.81 -3.20
N MET A 40 -2.75 13.03 -3.65
CA MET A 40 -2.93 11.61 -3.95
C MET A 40 -3.31 10.84 -2.69
N ASP A 41 -2.59 11.03 -1.59
CA ASP A 41 -2.83 10.33 -0.34
C ASP A 41 -4.19 10.68 0.30
N ALA A 42 -4.66 11.92 0.17
CA ALA A 42 -6.00 12.31 0.61
C ALA A 42 -7.13 11.51 -0.09
N MET A 43 -6.91 11.05 -1.33
CA MET A 43 -7.88 10.20 -2.04
C MET A 43 -7.89 8.74 -1.54
N SER A 44 -6.92 8.34 -0.71
CA SER A 44 -6.78 6.96 -0.25
C SER A 44 -7.99 6.46 0.55
N LEU A 45 -8.63 7.34 1.32
CA LEU A 45 -9.82 7.01 2.10
C LEU A 45 -10.99 6.60 1.19
N LYS A 46 -11.22 7.37 0.11
CA LYS A 46 -12.22 7.02 -0.91
C LYS A 46 -11.87 5.70 -1.59
N CYS A 47 -10.60 5.47 -1.91
CA CYS A 47 -10.17 4.20 -2.51
C CYS A 47 -10.39 3.00 -1.57
N ALA A 48 -10.24 3.16 -0.25
CA ALA A 48 -10.55 2.12 0.73
C ALA A 48 -12.06 1.80 0.76
N GLN A 49 -12.92 2.81 0.64
CA GLN A 49 -14.37 2.61 0.49
C GLN A 49 -14.69 1.82 -0.79
N GLU A 50 -14.18 2.29 -1.95
CA GLU A 50 -14.41 1.63 -3.25
C GLU A 50 -13.94 0.16 -3.27
N LEU A 51 -12.83 -0.16 -2.61
CA LEU A 51 -12.33 -1.54 -2.53
C LEU A 51 -13.09 -2.38 -1.50
N SER A 52 -13.56 -1.78 -0.41
CA SER A 52 -14.35 -2.51 0.60
C SER A 52 -15.75 -2.87 0.10
N ASP A 53 -16.32 -2.12 -0.84
CA ASP A 53 -17.55 -2.50 -1.55
C ASP A 53 -17.42 -3.87 -2.24
N ALA A 54 -16.22 -4.22 -2.69
CA ALA A 54 -15.90 -5.52 -3.30
C ALA A 54 -15.55 -6.61 -2.28
N GLN A 55 -15.61 -6.31 -0.97
CA GLN A 55 -15.32 -7.24 0.14
C GLN A 55 -13.98 -7.96 -0.01
N VAL A 56 -12.94 -7.22 -0.38
CA VAL A 56 -11.59 -7.79 -0.57
C VAL A 56 -11.01 -8.34 0.74
N ASP A 57 -10.28 -9.45 0.67
CA ASP A 57 -9.71 -10.10 1.87
C ASP A 57 -8.54 -9.32 2.49
N VAL A 58 -7.86 -8.47 1.70
CA VAL A 58 -6.74 -7.63 2.11
C VAL A 58 -6.60 -6.43 1.18
N MET A 59 -6.24 -5.26 1.73
CA MET A 59 -5.94 -4.07 0.95
C MET A 59 -4.48 -3.66 1.08
N GLY A 60 -3.86 -3.38 -0.07
CA GLY A 60 -2.49 -2.88 -0.17
C GLY A 60 -2.45 -1.42 -0.61
N TYR A 61 -1.94 -0.51 0.21
CA TYR A 61 -1.57 0.83 -0.23
C TYR A 61 -0.22 0.78 -0.96
N ALA A 62 -0.25 1.07 -2.26
CA ALA A 62 0.84 0.84 -3.19
C ALA A 62 2.06 1.76 -3.03
N CYS A 63 1.86 3.06 -2.83
CA CYS A 63 2.93 4.04 -3.02
C CYS A 63 3.81 4.20 -1.77
N LEU A 64 5.07 3.74 -1.84
CA LEU A 64 6.02 3.88 -0.73
C LEU A 64 6.29 5.35 -0.37
N VAL A 65 6.63 6.16 -1.38
CA VAL A 65 7.07 7.55 -1.15
C VAL A 65 5.96 8.44 -0.63
N ALA A 66 4.72 8.22 -1.07
CA ALA A 66 3.58 9.00 -0.59
C ALA A 66 3.35 8.81 0.92
N ILE A 67 3.50 7.60 1.44
CA ILE A 67 3.41 7.36 2.88
C ILE A 67 4.62 7.94 3.62
N MET A 68 5.83 7.77 3.08
CA MET A 68 7.05 8.21 3.75
C MET A 68 7.21 9.74 3.76
N SER A 69 6.73 10.45 2.74
CA SER A 69 6.83 11.91 2.63
C SER A 69 5.96 12.66 3.65
N MET A 70 4.93 12.01 4.18
CA MET A 70 4.05 12.58 5.22
C MET A 70 4.70 12.59 6.61
N GLY A 71 5.88 12.00 6.75
CA GLY A 71 6.68 12.07 7.97
C GLY A 71 6.77 10.75 8.74
N LYS A 72 7.59 10.78 9.80
CA LYS A 72 7.93 9.60 10.59
C LYS A 72 6.68 9.00 11.24
N GLY A 73 6.46 7.71 11.02
CA GLY A 73 5.35 6.96 11.63
C GLY A 73 4.03 7.05 10.87
N TYR A 74 3.97 7.78 9.75
CA TYR A 74 2.72 7.97 9.02
C TYR A 74 2.13 6.67 8.46
N HIS A 75 2.94 5.66 8.13
CA HIS A 75 2.45 4.33 7.73
C HIS A 75 1.48 3.71 8.73
N CYS A 76 1.73 3.85 10.05
CA CYS A 76 0.82 3.36 11.07
C CYS A 76 -0.50 4.16 11.09
N VAL A 77 -0.42 5.48 10.91
CA VAL A 77 -1.59 6.37 10.88
C VAL A 77 -2.45 6.05 9.65
N SER A 78 -1.83 5.92 8.49
CA SER A 78 -2.50 5.55 7.24
C SER A 78 -3.19 4.19 7.34
N GLU A 79 -2.51 3.16 7.90
CA GLU A 79 -3.12 1.84 8.12
C GLU A 79 -4.37 1.90 9.00
N VAL A 80 -4.33 2.68 10.09
CA VAL A 80 -5.48 2.88 10.97
C VAL A 80 -6.62 3.61 10.26
N ASN A 81 -6.33 4.72 9.57
CA ASN A 81 -7.35 5.52 8.90
C ASN A 81 -8.04 4.73 7.78
N LEU A 82 -7.27 4.03 6.96
CA LEU A 82 -7.82 3.19 5.89
C LEU A 82 -8.67 2.05 6.46
N HIS A 83 -8.22 1.42 7.55
CA HIS A 83 -8.99 0.37 8.19
C HIS A 83 -10.33 0.90 8.72
N GLN A 84 -10.33 2.09 9.33
CA GLN A 84 -11.54 2.74 9.83
C GLN A 84 -12.57 3.01 8.72
N GLU A 85 -12.13 3.40 7.51
CA GLU A 85 -13.04 3.54 6.36
C GLU A 85 -13.72 2.21 6.00
N THR A 86 -12.96 1.10 6.01
CA THR A 86 -13.52 -0.23 5.71
C THR A 86 -14.48 -0.72 6.80
N VAL A 87 -14.19 -0.39 8.07
CA VAL A 87 -15.09 -0.67 9.21
C VAL A 87 -16.38 0.14 9.08
N ALA A 88 -16.28 1.43 8.76
CA ALA A 88 -17.43 2.30 8.55
C ALA A 88 -18.29 1.82 7.37
N ASN A 89 -17.67 1.22 6.35
CA ASN A 89 -18.37 0.59 5.23
C ASN A 89 -18.86 -0.85 5.53
N SER A 90 -18.84 -1.30 6.79
CA SER A 90 -19.30 -2.63 7.25
C SER A 90 -18.51 -3.84 6.73
N PHE A 91 -17.34 -3.63 6.10
CA PHE A 91 -16.46 -4.68 5.59
C PHE A 91 -15.03 -4.51 6.12
N PRO A 92 -14.80 -4.77 7.42
CA PRO A 92 -13.50 -4.56 8.05
C PRO A 92 -12.41 -5.36 7.34
N THR A 93 -11.44 -4.67 6.77
CA THR A 93 -10.40 -5.28 5.92
C THR A 93 -8.99 -5.03 6.50
N PRO A 94 -8.12 -6.05 6.58
CA PRO A 94 -6.72 -5.86 6.92
C PRO A 94 -6.00 -4.95 5.92
N ILE A 95 -5.28 -3.95 6.44
CA ILE A 95 -4.55 -2.97 5.62
C ILE A 95 -3.04 -3.23 5.70
N VAL A 96 -2.37 -3.14 4.56
CA VAL A 96 -0.91 -3.17 4.46
C VAL A 96 -0.45 -1.98 3.62
N THR A 97 0.46 -1.15 4.15
CA THR A 97 1.11 -0.11 3.35
C THR A 97 2.46 -0.61 2.82
N SER A 98 2.89 -0.17 1.63
CA SER A 98 4.23 -0.48 1.12
C SER A 98 5.35 -0.05 2.09
N ALA A 99 5.17 1.07 2.80
CA ALA A 99 6.11 1.53 3.82
C ALA A 99 6.14 0.61 5.05
N GLY A 100 4.98 0.23 5.58
CA GLY A 100 4.87 -0.73 6.69
C GLY A 100 5.41 -2.10 6.31
N ALA A 101 5.07 -2.60 5.12
CA ALA A 101 5.56 -3.87 4.59
C ALA A 101 7.08 -3.91 4.45
N LEU A 102 7.71 -2.83 3.94
CA LEU A 102 9.16 -2.74 3.84
C LEU A 102 9.82 -2.79 5.23
N ILE A 103 9.33 -1.98 6.19
CA ILE A 103 9.88 -1.95 7.55
C ILE A 103 9.72 -3.31 8.23
N ASN A 104 8.54 -3.93 8.12
CA ASN A 104 8.27 -5.23 8.72
C ASN A 104 9.11 -6.34 8.07
N GLY A 105 9.25 -6.33 6.74
CA GLY A 105 10.12 -7.26 6.03
C GLY A 105 11.58 -7.17 6.47
N LEU A 106 12.12 -5.95 6.60
CA LEU A 106 13.49 -5.74 7.09
C LEU A 106 13.69 -6.24 8.53
N LYS A 107 12.69 -6.05 9.39
CA LYS A 107 12.70 -6.58 10.77
C LYS A 107 12.68 -8.11 10.78
N VAL A 108 11.82 -8.75 9.98
CA VAL A 108 11.75 -10.22 9.84
C VAL A 108 13.09 -10.79 9.37
N LEU A 109 13.77 -10.09 8.45
CA LEU A 109 15.11 -10.47 7.97
C LEU A 109 16.24 -10.19 8.99
N GLY A 110 15.96 -9.49 10.10
CA GLY A 110 16.98 -9.07 11.06
C GLY A 110 18.01 -8.08 10.49
N ALA A 111 17.67 -7.38 9.40
CA ALA A 111 18.58 -6.50 8.69
C ALA A 111 18.86 -5.22 9.51
N LYS A 112 20.12 -5.01 9.88
CA LYS A 112 20.57 -3.82 10.65
C LYS A 112 21.17 -2.71 9.76
N LYS A 113 21.61 -3.05 8.56
CA LYS A 113 22.18 -2.15 7.56
C LYS A 113 21.60 -2.51 6.20
N VAL A 114 21.16 -1.50 5.45
CA VAL A 114 20.51 -1.68 4.15
C VAL A 114 21.14 -0.73 3.13
N ALA A 115 21.27 -1.20 1.88
CA ALA A 115 21.49 -0.34 0.74
C ALA A 115 20.13 -0.02 0.11
N VAL A 116 19.92 1.25 -0.29
CA VAL A 116 18.65 1.70 -0.86
C VAL A 116 18.90 2.26 -2.25
N ILE A 117 18.19 1.73 -3.23
CA ILE A 117 18.16 2.25 -4.60
C ILE A 117 16.75 2.79 -4.83
N THR A 118 16.64 4.04 -5.27
CA THR A 118 15.34 4.66 -5.56
C THR A 118 15.38 5.41 -6.88
N PRO A 119 14.23 5.54 -7.58
CA PRO A 119 14.12 6.35 -8.79
C PRO A 119 13.87 7.84 -8.47
N TYR A 120 13.96 8.23 -7.19
CA TYR A 120 13.50 9.53 -6.72
C TYR A 120 14.61 10.59 -6.79
N MET A 121 14.23 11.84 -7.11
CA MET A 121 15.15 12.97 -7.21
C MET A 121 15.45 13.58 -5.83
N LYS A 122 16.64 14.17 -5.67
CA LYS A 122 16.93 15.07 -4.54
C LYS A 122 16.55 16.51 -4.91
N PRO A 123 15.89 17.30 -4.05
CA PRO A 123 15.18 16.95 -2.82
C PRO A 123 13.68 16.70 -3.07
N LEU A 124 13.12 15.68 -2.43
CA LEU A 124 11.68 15.50 -2.22
C LEU A 124 11.34 15.94 -0.80
#